data_AF-A0A926H547-F1
#
_entry.id   AF-A0A926H547-F1
#
_cell.length_a   1.000
_cell.length_b   1.000
_cell.length_c   1.000
_cell.angle_alpha   90.00
_cell.angle_beta   90.00
_cell.angle_gamma   90.00
#
_symmetry.space_group_name_H-M   'P 1'
#
loop_
_entity.id
_entity.type
_entity.pdbx_description
1 polymer ?
#
loop_
_entity_poly.entity_id
_entity_poly.type
_entity_poly.pdbx_seq_one_letter_code
_entity_poly.pdbx_strand_id
1 'polypeptide(L)'
;YQHKLAQTAKALVDLGMYDEAEPVKAILREISGRVIIIKTKVEEMTNARKKANNVGTTSGMAHLYATEVKDFFDVIRYEVDKLEEIVDDEDWPLVKYRELLFVK
;
A
#
# COMPACT_ATOMS: atom_id res chain seq x y z
N TYR A 1 13.19 -3.14 2.68
CA TYR A 1 12.89 -3.32 1.25
C TYR A 1 13.31 -2.18 0.32
N GLN A 2 12.62 -1.03 0.21
CA GLN A 2 12.93 0.02 -0.79
C GLN A 2 14.38 0.51 -0.79
N HIS A 3 14.98 0.66 0.40
CA HIS A 3 16.39 1.01 0.54
C HIS A 3 17.33 -0.05 -0.08
N LYS A 4 17.03 -1.34 0.11
CA LYS A 4 17.80 -2.45 -0.48
C LYS A 4 17.74 -2.38 -2.00
N LEU A 5 16.55 -2.22 -2.58
CA LEU A 5 16.36 -2.06 -4.03
C LEU A 5 17.08 -0.84 -4.60
N ALA A 6 17.03 0.29 -3.89
CA ALA A 6 17.73 1.51 -4.29
C ALA A 6 19.25 1.33 -4.29
N GLN A 7 19.80 0.62 -3.30
CA GLN A 7 21.22 0.28 -3.27
C GLN A 7 21.62 -0.65 -4.41
N THR A 8 20.81 -1.67 -4.70
CA THR A 8 21.05 -2.58 -5.83
C THR A 8 21.02 -1.85 -7.16
N ALA A 9 20.01 -1.00 -7.40
CA ALA A 9 19.91 -0.20 -8.62
C ALA A 9 21.11 0.75 -8.78
N LYS A 10 21.57 1.35 -7.69
CA LYS A 10 22.76 2.22 -7.70
C LYS A 10 24.02 1.41 -8.04
N ALA A 11 24.23 0.26 -7.40
CA ALA A 11 25.39 -0.59 -7.65
C ALA A 11 25.46 -1.07 -9.12
N LEU A 12 24.32 -1.46 -9.72
CA LEU A 12 24.26 -1.85 -11.13
C LEU A 12 24.63 -0.69 -12.07
N VAL A 13 24.12 0.50 -11.79
CA VAL A 13 24.47 1.71 -12.55
C VAL A 13 25.96 2.04 -12.41
N ASP A 14 26.51 1.96 -11.20
CA ASP A 14 27.94 2.22 -10.93
C ASP A 14 28.86 1.22 -11.65
N LEU A 15 28.37 0.00 -11.92
CA LEU A 15 29.06 -1.04 -12.70
C LEU A 15 28.84 -0.91 -14.22
N GLY A 16 28.07 0.08 -14.68
CA GLY A 16 27.73 0.27 -16.11
C GLY A 16 26.65 -0.68 -16.65
N MET A 17 25.98 -1.42 -15.77
CA MET A 17 24.91 -2.39 -16.08
C MET A 17 23.54 -1.69 -16.12
N TYR A 18 23.38 -0.77 -17.07
CA TYR A 18 22.19 0.10 -17.13
C TYR A 18 20.90 -0.65 -17.46
N ASP A 19 20.97 -1.61 -18.38
CA ASP A 19 19.81 -2.39 -18.83
C ASP A 19 19.29 -3.28 -17.69
N GLU A 20 20.20 -3.84 -16.88
CA GLU A 20 19.88 -4.65 -15.72
C GLU A 20 19.37 -3.82 -14.53
N ALA A 21 19.77 -2.55 -14.45
CA ALA A 21 19.28 -1.63 -13.43
C ALA A 21 17.83 -1.18 -13.67
N GLU A 22 17.36 -1.16 -14.92
CA GLU A 22 16.05 -0.61 -15.27
C GLU A 22 14.87 -1.38 -14.66
N PRO A 23 14.83 -2.73 -14.67
CA PRO A 23 13.81 -3.50 -13.95
C PRO A 23 13.76 -3.17 -12.46
N VAL A 24 14.91 -3.00 -11.80
CA VAL A 24 14.97 -2.68 -10.36
C VAL A 24 14.40 -1.28 -10.10
N LYS A 25 14.71 -0.32 -10.97
CA LYS A 25 14.13 1.03 -10.91
C LYS A 25 12.63 1.01 -11.17
N ALA A 26 12.14 0.20 -12.09
CA ALA A 26 10.72 0.05 -12.38
C ALA A 26 9.95 -0.46 -11.15
N ILE A 27 10.46 -1.49 -10.48
CA ILE A 27 9.90 -2.00 -9.21
C ILE A 27 9.88 -0.90 -8.16
N LEU A 28 10.97 -0.14 -8.01
CA LEU A 28 11.04 0.96 -7.03
C LEU A 28 9.99 2.06 -7.32
N ARG A 29 9.80 2.42 -8.60
CA ARG A 29 8.77 3.38 -9.03
C ARG A 29 7.37 2.85 -8.73
N GLU A 30 7.12 1.58 -9.01
CA GLU A 30 5.83 0.94 -8.73
C GLU A 30 5.51 0.99 -7.23
N ILE A 31 6.41 0.52 -6.37
CA ILE A 31 6.22 0.54 -4.91
C ILE A 31 5.97 1.97 -4.44
N SER A 32 6.73 2.93 -4.94
CA SER A 32 6.57 4.34 -4.56
C SER A 32 5.20 4.89 -4.97
N GLY A 33 4.75 4.59 -6.19
CA GLY A 33 3.41 4.97 -6.67
C GLY A 33 2.30 4.39 -5.79
N ARG A 34 2.37 3.10 -5.45
CA ARG A 34 1.40 2.44 -4.57
C ARG A 34 1.38 3.06 -3.17
N VAL A 35 2.54 3.30 -2.58
CA VAL A 35 2.66 3.94 -1.25
C VAL A 35 2.05 5.35 -1.25
N ILE A 36 2.24 6.11 -2.33
CA ILE A 36 1.61 7.44 -2.48
C ILE A 36 0.09 7.30 -2.48
N ILE A 37 -0.48 6.40 -3.30
CA ILE A 37 -1.92 6.17 -3.37
C ILE A 37 -2.48 5.76 -2.00
N ILE A 38 -1.83 4.82 -1.30
CA ILE A 38 -2.24 4.39 0.03
C ILE A 38 -2.27 5.58 1.00
N LYS A 39 -1.20 6.39 1.05
CA LYS A 39 -1.16 7.56 1.94
C LYS A 39 -2.27 8.56 1.64
N THR A 40 -2.47 8.89 0.36
CA THR A 40 -3.54 9.81 -0.06
C THR A 40 -4.91 9.27 0.31
N LYS A 41 -5.20 7.99 0.04
CA LYS A 41 -6.50 7.39 0.34
C LYS A 41 -6.76 7.24 1.83
N VAL A 42 -5.73 6.95 2.64
CA VAL A 42 -5.84 6.93 4.10
C VAL A 42 -6.15 8.31 4.66
N GLU A 43 -5.55 9.37 4.10
CA GLU A 43 -5.83 10.75 4.51
C GLU A 43 -7.27 11.16 4.15
N GLU A 44 -7.69 10.90 2.91
CA GLU A 44 -9.07 11.12 2.45
C GLU A 44 -10.09 10.37 3.32
N MET A 45 -9.86 9.08 3.57
CA MET A 45 -10.69 8.25 4.45
C MET A 45 -10.72 8.81 5.88
N THR A 46 -9.59 9.28 6.40
CA THR A 46 -9.52 9.86 7.75
C THR A 46 -10.37 11.12 7.84
N ASN A 47 -10.39 11.94 6.79
CA ASN A 47 -11.22 13.13 6.73
C ASN A 47 -12.71 12.80 6.59
N ALA A 48 -13.08 11.81 5.77
CA ALA A 48 -14.45 11.29 5.68
C ALA A 48 -14.93 10.75 7.05
N ARG A 49 -14.07 9.99 7.75
CA ARG A 49 -14.35 9.47 9.09
C ARG A 49 -14.56 10.58 10.12
N LYS A 50 -13.75 11.65 10.07
CA LYS A 50 -13.95 12.84 10.93
C LYS A 50 -15.32 13.48 10.68
N LYS A 51 -15.73 13.61 9.42
CA LYS A 51 -17.07 14.14 9.07
C LYS A 51 -18.17 13.24 9.62
N ALA A 52 -18.07 11.93 9.39
CA ALA A 52 -19.05 10.96 9.87
C ALA A 52 -19.22 11.00 11.39
N ASN A 53 -18.12 11.07 12.14
CA ASN A 53 -18.14 11.12 13.61
C ASN A 53 -18.71 12.41 14.19
N ASN A 54 -18.71 13.50 13.42
CA ASN A 54 -19.29 14.77 13.85
C ASN A 54 -20.80 14.87 13.60
N VAL A 55 -21.42 13.82 13.04
CA VAL A 55 -22.88 13.77 12.91
C VAL A 55 -23.52 13.41 14.24
N GLY A 56 -24.42 14.28 14.71
CA GLY A 56 -25.05 14.14 16.03
C GLY A 56 -26.03 12.98 16.19
N THR A 57 -26.31 12.20 15.14
CA THR A 57 -27.19 11.03 15.22
C THR A 57 -26.48 9.75 14.78
N THR A 58 -26.72 8.66 15.50
CA THR A 58 -26.14 7.35 15.20
C THR A 58 -26.57 6.83 13.82
N SER A 59 -27.81 7.10 13.40
CA SER A 59 -28.30 6.70 12.07
C SER A 59 -27.56 7.44 10.95
N GLY A 60 -27.39 8.77 11.08
CA GLY A 60 -26.65 9.56 10.10
C GLY A 60 -25.17 9.18 10.05
N MET A 61 -24.56 8.89 11.20
CA MET A 61 -23.20 8.37 11.28
C MET A 61 -23.08 7.03 10.53
N ALA A 62 -23.95 6.06 10.82
CA ALA A 62 -23.94 4.76 10.17
C ALA A 62 -24.08 4.87 8.64
N HIS A 63 -24.96 5.76 8.17
CA HIS A 63 -25.11 6.03 6.75
C HIS A 63 -23.81 6.53 6.11
N LEU A 64 -23.16 7.54 6.71
CA LEU A 64 -21.90 8.09 6.18
C LEU A 64 -20.75 7.08 6.22
N TYR A 65 -20.67 6.23 7.25
CA TYR A 65 -19.68 5.15 7.25
C TYR A 65 -19.91 4.17 6.09
N ALA A 66 -21.18 3.86 5.78
CA ALA A 66 -21.53 2.93 4.73
C ALA A 66 -21.31 3.49 3.32
N THR A 67 -21.49 4.81 3.11
CA THR A 67 -21.45 5.44 1.79
C THR A 67 -20.18 6.25 1.51
N GLU A 68 -19.57 6.85 2.53
CA GLU A 68 -18.40 7.72 2.35
C GLU A 68 -17.10 7.09 2.88
N VAL A 69 -17.13 6.19 3.87
CA VAL A 69 -15.90 5.63 4.47
C VAL A 69 -15.56 4.26 3.91
N LYS A 70 -16.57 3.40 3.72
CA LYS A 70 -16.39 1.99 3.35
C LYS A 70 -15.59 1.80 2.05
N ASP A 71 -15.86 2.60 1.03
CA ASP A 71 -15.28 2.41 -0.30
C ASP A 71 -13.76 2.64 -0.33
N PHE A 72 -13.21 3.38 0.64
CA PHE A 72 -11.76 3.55 0.77
C PHE A 72 -11.04 2.26 1.14
N PHE A 73 -11.69 1.36 1.88
CA PHE A 73 -11.05 0.11 2.31
C PHE A 73 -10.68 -0.77 1.12
N ASP A 74 -11.56 -0.86 0.11
CA ASP A 74 -11.30 -1.70 -1.07
C ASP A 74 -10.12 -1.17 -1.88
N VAL A 75 -10.02 0.16 -2.03
CA VAL A 75 -8.90 0.80 -2.74
C VAL A 75 -7.59 0.63 -1.98
N ILE A 76 -7.58 0.92 -0.68
CA ILE A 76 -6.37 0.79 0.16
C ILE A 76 -5.92 -0.67 0.19
N ARG A 77 -6.86 -1.60 0.35
CA ARG A 77 -6.57 -3.03 0.37
C ARG A 77 -5.97 -3.50 -0.94
N TYR A 78 -6.55 -3.12 -2.08
CA TYR A 78 -6.01 -3.49 -3.38
C TYR A 78 -4.54 -3.06 -3.55
N GLU A 79 -4.19 -1.84 -3.15
CA GLU A 79 -2.81 -1.37 -3.24
C GLU A 79 -1.86 -2.09 -2.27
N VAL A 80 -2.33 -2.42 -1.06
CA VAL A 80 -1.56 -3.19 -0.08
C VAL A 80 -1.34 -4.63 -0.55
N ASP A 81 -2.38 -5.30 -1.05
CA ASP A 81 -2.31 -6.68 -1.57
C ASP A 81 -1.31 -6.75 -2.74
N LYS A 82 -1.27 -5.72 -3.60
CA LYS A 82 -0.25 -5.61 -4.67
C LYS A 82 1.14 -5.30 -4.16
N LEU A 83 1.28 -4.55 -3.07
CA LEU A 83 2.58 -4.40 -2.42
C LEU A 83 3.08 -5.71 -1.79
N GLU A 84 2.19 -6.52 -1.21
CA GLU A 84 2.52 -7.84 -0.63
C GLU A 84 3.07 -8.82 -1.69
N GLU A 85 2.56 -8.75 -2.94
CA GLU A 85 3.05 -9.55 -4.08
C GLU A 85 4.47 -9.16 -4.51
N ILE A 86 4.87 -7.89 -4.32
CA ILE A 86 6.15 -7.35 -4.78
C ILE A 86 7.23 -7.46 -3.68
N VAL A 87 6.85 -7.25 -2.43
CA VAL A 87 7.79 -7.22 -1.29
C VAL A 87 8.11 -8.64 -0.83
N ASP A 88 9.41 -8.88 -0.61
CA ASP A 88 9.93 -10.14 -0.08
C ASP A 88 9.30 -10.50 1.27
N ASP A 89 9.11 -11.79 1.51
CA ASP A 89 8.49 -12.36 2.71
C ASP A 89 9.25 -11.91 3.98
N GLU A 90 10.58 -11.85 3.93
CA GLU A 90 11.41 -11.45 5.07
C GLU A 90 11.25 -9.97 5.48
N ASP A 91 10.86 -9.11 4.52
CA ASP A 91 10.71 -7.68 4.72
C ASP A 91 9.24 -7.27 4.96
N TRP A 92 8.28 -8.21 4.89
CA TRP A 92 6.86 -7.95 5.12
C TRP A 92 6.48 -8.20 6.59
N PRO A 93 5.96 -7.19 7.32
CA PRO A 93 5.80 -7.27 8.78
C PRO A 93 4.57 -8.06 9.24
N LEU A 94 3.67 -8.44 8.34
CA LEU A 94 2.43 -9.15 8.64
C LEU A 94 2.48 -10.56 8.06
N VAL A 95 1.77 -11.50 8.69
CA VAL A 95 1.57 -12.84 8.14
C VAL A 95 0.85 -12.72 6.79
N LYS A 96 1.40 -13.35 5.75
CA LYS A 96 0.85 -13.23 4.39
C LYS A 96 -0.51 -13.92 4.29
N TYR A 97 -1.36 -13.46 3.37
CA TYR A 97 -2.71 -14.04 3.22
C TYR A 97 -2.67 -15.55 2.94
N ARG A 98 -1.66 -16.02 2.22
CA ARG A 98 -1.47 -17.45 1.94
C ARG A 98 -1.16 -18.22 3.22
N GLU A 99 -0.36 -17.66 4.11
CA GLU A 99 -0.02 -18.30 5.38
C GLU A 99 -1.26 -18.34 6.28
N LEU A 100 -2.02 -17.24 6.39
CA LEU A 100 -3.27 -17.19 7.16
C LEU A 100 -4.31 -18.22 6.71
N LEU A 101 -4.40 -18.49 5.41
CA LEU A 101 -5.39 -19.40 4.84
C LEU A 101 -4.96 -20.88 4.86
N PHE A 102 -3.66 -21.16 4.99
CA PHE A 102 -3.10 -22.51 4.89
C PHE A 102 -2.26 -22.94 6.10
N VAL A 103 -2.36 -22.25 7.26
CA VAL A 103 -1.81 -22.76 8.52
C VAL A 103 -2.35 -24.16 8.76
N LYS A 104 -1.47 -25.17 8.72
CA LYS A 104 -1.71 -26.54 9.16
C LYS A 104 -1.00 -26.78 10.47
#